data_AF-A0A3R7HD01-F1
#
_entry.id   AF-A0A3R7HD01-F1
#
_cell.length_a   1.000
_cell.length_b   1.000
_cell.length_c   1.000
_cell.angle_alpha   90.00
_cell.angle_beta   90.00
_cell.angle_gamma   90.00
#
_symmetry.space_group_name_H-M   'P 1'
#
loop_
_entity.id
_entity.type
_entity.pdbx_description
1 polymer ?
#
loop_
_entity_poly.entity_id
_entity_poly.type
_entity_poly.pdbx_seq_one_letter_code
_entity_poly.pdbx_strand_id
1 'polypeptide(L)'
;MSLINRILSEQCVDAYVRYLGAFKVIEGDFGLFDKLARSRDIEDFSRTVYESVRVQERVLRRLQEGLSAGKLEVIGEVKDVGRAFRIGKECLSRIIELAKENPRFIGSIIASLSLAYEGVRERR
;
A
#
# COMPACT_ATOMS: atom_id res chain seq x y z
N MET A 1 -10.13 -5.50 21.90
CA MET A 1 -9.15 -5.98 20.91
C MET A 1 -7.97 -5.03 20.88
N SER A 2 -6.74 -5.54 20.75
CA SER A 2 -5.56 -4.67 20.60
C SER A 2 -5.62 -3.89 19.28
N LEU A 3 -4.94 -2.74 19.24
CA LEU A 3 -4.83 -1.93 18.02
C LEU A 3 -4.20 -2.74 16.87
N ILE A 4 -3.21 -3.57 17.17
CA ILE A 4 -2.58 -4.49 16.21
C ILE A 4 -3.61 -5.43 15.58
N ASN A 5 -4.45 -6.09 16.38
CA ASN A 5 -5.45 -7.01 15.85
C ASN A 5 -6.45 -6.29 14.94
N ARG A 6 -6.83 -5.05 15.27
CA ARG A 6 -7.70 -4.23 14.41
C ARG A 6 -7.06 -3.97 13.06
N ILE A 7 -5.78 -3.57 13.03
CA ILE A 7 -5.02 -3.31 11.79
C ILE A 7 -4.93 -4.58 10.94
N LEU A 8 -4.51 -5.70 11.54
CA LEU A 8 -4.29 -6.96 10.82
C LEU A 8 -5.59 -7.57 10.28
N SER A 9 -6.74 -7.28 10.92
CA SER A 9 -8.06 -7.72 10.46
C SER A 9 -8.72 -6.77 9.46
N GLU A 10 -8.15 -5.58 9.23
CA GLU A 10 -8.78 -4.55 8.42
C GLU A 10 -8.49 -4.78 6.92
N GLN A 11 -9.54 -5.09 6.15
CA GLN A 11 -9.43 -5.37 4.72
C GLN A 11 -8.87 -4.19 3.93
N CYS A 12 -9.16 -2.97 4.36
CA CYS A 12 -8.62 -1.78 3.70
C CYS A 12 -7.12 -1.57 3.97
N VAL A 13 -6.61 -2.05 5.11
CA VAL A 13 -5.17 -2.08 5.36
C VAL A 13 -4.52 -3.13 4.46
N ASP A 14 -5.09 -4.33 4.34
CA ASP A 14 -4.60 -5.37 3.43
C ASP A 14 -4.54 -4.88 1.97
N ALA A 15 -5.61 -4.27 1.47
CA ALA A 15 -5.63 -3.68 0.14
C ALA A 15 -4.53 -2.62 -0.04
N TYR A 16 -4.34 -1.74 0.95
CA TYR A 16 -3.29 -0.71 0.89
C TYR A 16 -1.90 -1.30 0.96
N VAL A 17 -1.70 -2.35 1.74
CA VAL A 17 -0.44 -3.10 1.82
C VAL A 17 -0.10 -3.69 0.46
N ARG A 18 -1.06 -4.34 -0.21
CA ARG A 18 -0.88 -4.84 -1.58
C ARG A 18 -0.51 -3.74 -2.57
N TYR A 19 -1.25 -2.63 -2.55
CA TYR A 19 -1.00 -1.47 -3.41
C TYR A 19 0.42 -0.93 -3.22
N LEU A 20 0.83 -0.68 -1.97
CA LEU A 20 2.16 -0.18 -1.67
C LEU A 20 3.25 -1.21 -1.99
N GLY A 21 2.94 -2.50 -1.87
CA GLY A 21 3.80 -3.58 -2.37
C GLY A 21 4.05 -3.50 -3.88
N ALA A 22 3.01 -3.19 -4.67
CA ALA A 22 3.16 -2.93 -6.10
C ALA A 22 3.91 -1.60 -6.36
N PHE A 23 3.58 -0.54 -5.63
CA PHE A 23 4.27 0.76 -5.70
C PHE A 23 5.78 0.59 -5.50
N LYS A 24 6.21 -0.20 -4.50
CA LYS A 24 7.61 -0.52 -4.24
C LYS A 24 8.33 -1.06 -5.47
N VAL A 25 7.71 -2.00 -6.18
CA VAL A 25 8.30 -2.63 -7.37
C VAL A 25 8.29 -1.69 -8.58
N ILE A 26 7.22 -0.91 -8.75
CA ILE A 26 7.02 -0.08 -9.95
C ILE A 26 7.74 1.27 -9.88
N GLU A 27 7.68 1.94 -8.73
CA GLU A 27 8.24 3.29 -8.55
C GLU A 27 9.63 3.24 -7.91
N GLY A 28 9.96 2.18 -7.15
CA GLY A 28 11.25 2.07 -6.46
C GLY A 28 11.49 3.14 -5.39
N ASP A 29 10.46 3.90 -5.01
CA ASP A 29 10.55 4.98 -4.03
C ASP A 29 10.38 4.45 -2.60
N PHE A 30 11.50 4.07 -1.98
CA PHE A 30 11.52 3.64 -0.59
C PHE A 30 11.31 4.78 0.41
N GLY A 31 11.49 6.04 -0.01
CA GLY A 31 11.32 7.21 0.84
C GLY A 31 9.87 7.43 1.28
N LEU A 32 8.89 6.98 0.49
CA LEU A 32 7.49 6.96 0.89
C LEU A 32 7.25 6.13 2.17
N PHE A 33 7.92 4.98 2.30
CA PHE A 33 7.78 4.08 3.44
C PHE A 33 8.40 4.66 4.71
N ASP A 34 9.56 5.33 4.57
CA ASP A 34 10.19 6.06 5.67
C ASP A 34 9.29 7.19 6.18
N LYS A 35 8.66 7.94 5.27
CA LYS A 35 7.70 9.00 5.63
C LYS A 35 6.50 8.43 6.39
N LEU A 36 5.90 7.34 5.89
CA LEU A 36 4.80 6.64 6.55
C LEU A 36 5.18 6.25 7.98
N ALA A 37 6.32 5.56 8.15
CA ALA A 37 6.79 5.08 9.45
C ALA A 37 7.19 6.18 10.44
N ARG A 38 7.49 7.39 9.95
CA ARG A 38 7.95 8.53 10.76
C ARG A 38 6.92 9.64 10.90
N SER A 39 5.69 9.43 10.43
CA SER A 39 4.58 10.39 10.55
C SER A 39 4.47 10.90 12.00
N ARG A 40 4.57 12.21 12.21
CA ARG A 40 4.55 12.80 13.56
C ARG A 40 3.13 13.00 14.07
N ASP A 41 2.22 13.26 13.16
CA ASP A 41 0.81 13.52 13.41
C ASP A 41 -0.04 13.00 12.25
N ILE A 42 -1.35 13.23 12.34
CA ILE A 42 -2.31 12.79 11.32
C ILE A 42 -2.15 13.55 10.00
N GLU A 43 -1.61 14.77 10.01
CA GLU A 43 -1.40 15.58 8.80
C GLU A 43 -0.23 15.04 7.99
N ASP A 44 0.90 14.75 8.64
CA ASP A 44 2.06 14.08 8.04
C ASP A 44 1.67 12.72 7.45
N PHE A 45 0.87 11.94 8.19
CA PHE A 45 0.37 10.65 7.71
C PHE A 45 -0.53 10.82 6.48
N SER A 46 -1.51 11.73 6.55
CA SER A 46 -2.45 11.99 5.46
C SER A 46 -1.76 12.52 4.20
N ARG A 47 -0.72 13.35 4.36
CA ARG A 47 0.12 13.83 3.26
C ARG A 47 0.85 12.69 2.59
N THR A 48 1.41 11.76 3.36
CA THR A 48 2.11 10.60 2.80
C THR A 48 1.14 9.65 2.09
N VAL A 49 -0.06 9.44 2.63
CA VAL A 49 -1.13 8.69 1.95
C VAL A 49 -1.48 9.35 0.62
N TYR A 50 -1.66 10.68 0.59
CA TYR A 50 -1.91 11.43 -0.64
C TYR A 50 -0.77 11.27 -1.66
N GLU A 51 0.50 11.39 -1.22
CA GLU A 51 1.67 11.20 -2.09
C GLU A 51 1.68 9.82 -2.75
N SER A 52 1.25 8.79 -2.03
CA SER A 52 1.13 7.43 -2.55
C SER A 52 -0.02 7.27 -3.56
N VAL A 53 -1.18 7.86 -3.30
CA VAL A 53 -2.40 7.62 -4.10
C VAL A 53 -2.47 8.52 -5.34
N ARG A 54 -1.84 9.70 -5.32
CA ARG A 54 -1.81 10.60 -6.50
C ARG A 54 -1.17 9.94 -7.74
N VAL A 55 -0.36 8.91 -7.55
CA VAL A 55 0.29 8.16 -8.64
C VAL A 55 -0.36 6.79 -8.90
N GLN A 56 -1.47 6.47 -8.23
CA GLN A 56 -2.11 5.15 -8.29
C GLN A 56 -2.41 4.70 -9.72
N GLU A 57 -3.01 5.55 -10.56
CA GLU A 57 -3.31 5.17 -11.94
C GLU A 57 -2.05 4.82 -12.74
N ARG A 58 -0.94 5.54 -12.50
CA ARG A 58 0.34 5.24 -13.14
C ARG A 58 0.90 3.90 -12.65
N VAL A 59 0.86 3.65 -11.35
CA VAL A 59 1.33 2.39 -10.74
C VAL A 59 0.54 1.21 -11.29
N LEU A 60 -0.79 1.29 -11.27
CA LEU A 60 -1.67 0.21 -11.75
C LEU A 60 -1.49 -0.04 -13.25
N ARG A 61 -1.35 1.02 -14.06
CA ARG A 61 -1.09 0.88 -15.49
C ARG A 61 0.25 0.18 -15.75
N ARG A 62 1.33 0.61 -15.10
CA ARG A 62 2.68 0.01 -15.28
C ARG A 62 2.73 -1.43 -14.75
N LEU A 63 1.99 -1.73 -13.67
CA LEU A 63 1.82 -3.09 -13.19
C LEU A 63 1.16 -3.97 -14.26
N GLN A 64 0.05 -3.52 -14.84
CA GLN A 64 -0.65 -4.26 -15.89
C GLN A 64 0.22 -4.44 -17.15
N GLU A 65 0.95 -3.40 -17.58
CA GLU A 65 1.91 -3.47 -18.68
C GLU A 65 3.03 -4.48 -18.41
N GLY A 66 3.62 -4.45 -17.20
CA GLY A 66 4.67 -5.37 -16.80
C GLY A 66 4.22 -6.82 -16.74
N LEU A 67 3.00 -7.07 -16.28
CA LEU A 67 2.39 -8.41 -16.28
C LEU A 67 2.11 -8.90 -17.70
N SER A 68 1.55 -8.04 -18.55
CA SER A 68 1.24 -8.36 -19.95
C SER A 68 2.51 -8.64 -20.77
N ALA A 69 3.60 -7.94 -20.45
CA ALA A 69 4.91 -8.15 -21.06
C ALA A 69 5.70 -9.32 -20.45
N GLY A 70 5.16 -10.01 -19.44
CA GLY A 70 5.85 -11.10 -18.73
C GLY A 70 7.07 -10.67 -17.91
N LYS A 71 7.26 -9.36 -17.68
CA LYS A 71 8.36 -8.79 -16.88
C LYS A 71 8.08 -8.84 -15.39
N LEU A 72 6.81 -8.87 -15.02
CA LEU A 72 6.33 -8.96 -13.65
C LEU A 72 5.50 -10.23 -13.47
N GLU A 73 5.35 -10.65 -12.23
CA GLU A 73 4.39 -11.67 -11.82
C GLU A 73 3.67 -11.25 -10.53
N VAL A 74 2.41 -11.70 -10.41
CA VAL A 74 1.64 -11.60 -9.17
C VAL A 74 1.55 -12.99 -8.57
N ILE A 75 1.93 -13.14 -7.30
CA ILE A 75 1.86 -14.44 -6.60
C ILE A 75 0.44 -14.63 -6.07
N GLY A 76 -0.19 -15.74 -6.44
CA GLY A 76 -1.55 -16.11 -6.05
C GLY A 76 -2.59 -15.88 -7.16
N GLU A 77 -3.82 -16.31 -6.91
CA GLU A 77 -4.92 -16.20 -7.89
C GLU A 77 -5.55 -14.81 -7.88
N VAL A 78 -4.93 -13.85 -8.57
CA VAL A 78 -5.52 -12.51 -8.78
C VAL A 78 -6.17 -12.44 -10.15
N LYS A 79 -7.51 -12.55 -10.19
CA LYS A 79 -8.29 -12.48 -11.44
C LYS A 79 -8.33 -11.09 -12.07
N ASP A 80 -8.35 -10.05 -11.24
CA ASP A 80 -8.40 -8.65 -11.67
C ASP A 80 -7.42 -7.81 -10.85
N VAL A 81 -6.27 -7.53 -11.44
CA VAL A 81 -5.18 -6.76 -10.83
C VAL A 81 -5.61 -5.32 -10.57
N GLY A 82 -6.34 -4.71 -11.51
CA GLY A 82 -6.81 -3.34 -11.37
C GLY A 82 -7.74 -3.19 -10.17
N ARG A 83 -8.60 -4.17 -9.92
CA ARG A 83 -9.48 -4.19 -8.74
C ARG A 83 -8.75 -4.58 -7.46
N ALA A 84 -7.86 -5.57 -7.50
CA ALA A 84 -7.21 -6.13 -6.31
C ALA A 84 -6.20 -5.16 -5.64
N PHE A 85 -5.59 -4.28 -6.44
CA PHE A 85 -4.56 -3.33 -5.99
C PHE A 85 -5.05 -1.88 -5.90
N ARG A 86 -6.29 -1.58 -6.29
CA ARG A 86 -6.81 -0.21 -6.27
C ARG A 86 -7.33 0.18 -4.89
N ILE A 87 -6.97 1.38 -4.47
CA ILE A 87 -7.43 2.00 -3.24
C ILE A 87 -8.52 3.01 -3.57
N GLY A 88 -9.72 2.72 -3.06
CA GLY A 88 -10.89 3.57 -3.17
C GLY A 88 -11.06 4.51 -1.97
N LYS A 89 -12.03 5.41 -2.09
CA LYS A 89 -12.43 6.39 -1.07
C LYS A 89 -12.72 5.75 0.30
N GLU A 90 -13.39 4.60 0.30
CA GLU A 90 -13.74 3.88 1.53
C GLU A 90 -12.49 3.47 2.30
N CYS A 91 -11.54 2.82 1.62
CA CYS A 91 -10.29 2.41 2.23
C CYS A 91 -9.42 3.58 2.66
N LEU A 92 -9.35 4.66 1.88
CA LEU A 92 -8.68 5.89 2.31
C LEU A 92 -9.24 6.41 3.63
N SER A 93 -10.57 6.55 3.72
CA SER A 93 -11.24 7.02 4.94
C SER A 93 -10.90 6.12 6.13
N ARG A 94 -10.90 4.80 5.90
CA ARG A 94 -10.65 3.82 6.96
C ARG A 94 -9.21 3.83 7.48
N ILE A 95 -8.25 3.94 6.57
CA ILE A 95 -6.81 4.00 6.91
C ILE A 95 -6.49 5.28 7.68
N ILE A 96 -7.04 6.42 7.25
CA ILE A 96 -6.88 7.69 7.95
C ILE A 96 -7.52 7.63 9.34
N GLU A 97 -8.70 7.02 9.47
CA GLU A 97 -9.38 6.88 10.76
C GLU A 97 -8.55 6.06 11.75
N LEU A 98 -7.98 4.92 11.30
CA LEU A 98 -7.09 4.11 12.13
C LEU A 98 -5.85 4.89 12.60
N ALA A 99 -5.29 5.72 11.72
CA ALA A 99 -4.10 6.51 12.01
C ALA A 99 -4.33 7.63 13.04
N LYS A 100 -5.57 8.07 13.29
CA LYS A 100 -5.85 9.10 14.30
C LYS A 100 -5.41 8.72 15.71
N GLU A 101 -5.42 7.43 16.04
CA GLU A 101 -5.02 6.95 17.37
C GLU A 101 -3.50 7.06 17.58
N ASN A 102 -2.70 6.63 16.59
CA ASN A 102 -1.25 6.68 16.65
C ASN A 102 -0.65 6.64 15.22
N PRO A 103 -0.51 7.79 14.54
CA PRO A 103 -0.17 7.81 13.12
C PRO A 103 1.22 7.23 12.84
N ARG A 104 2.18 7.46 13.74
CA ARG A 104 3.52 6.88 13.66
C ARG A 104 3.47 5.35 13.72
N PHE A 105 2.75 4.80 14.70
CA PHE A 105 2.66 3.36 14.88
C PHE A 105 1.93 2.71 13.70
N ILE A 106 0.76 3.23 13.32
CA ILE A 106 -0.01 2.71 12.17
C ILE A 106 0.82 2.77 10.89
N GLY A 107 1.47 3.90 10.62
CA GLY A 107 2.35 4.07 9.47
C GLY A 107 3.51 3.08 9.48
N SER A 108 4.12 2.83 10.63
CA SER A 108 5.23 1.87 10.75
C SER A 108 4.78 0.43 10.47
N ILE A 109 3.58 0.03 10.91
CA ILE A 109 3.03 -1.30 10.63
C ILE A 109 2.70 -1.44 9.15
N ILE A 110 1.98 -0.48 8.56
CA ILE A 110 1.66 -0.50 7.13
C ILE A 110 2.93 -0.57 6.29
N ALA A 111 3.91 0.30 6.57
CA ALA A 111 5.18 0.32 5.85
C ALA A 111 5.91 -1.03 5.95
N SER A 112 5.98 -1.61 7.15
CA SER A 112 6.63 -2.91 7.37
C SER A 112 5.94 -4.03 6.59
N LEU A 113 4.61 -4.10 6.65
CA LEU A 113 3.82 -5.09 5.92
C LEU A 113 3.98 -4.95 4.41
N SER A 114 3.98 -3.73 3.87
CA SER A 114 4.16 -3.47 2.44
C SER A 114 5.57 -3.76 1.93
N LEU A 115 6.59 -3.50 2.74
CA LEU A 115 7.98 -3.86 2.41
C LEU A 115 8.16 -5.38 2.40
N ALA A 116 7.55 -6.08 3.37
CA ALA A 116 7.51 -7.54 3.43
C ALA A 116 6.54 -8.17 2.40
N TYR A 117 5.69 -7.39 1.74
CA TYR A 117 4.76 -7.91 0.75
C TYR A 117 5.51 -8.42 -0.48
N GLU A 118 5.34 -9.72 -0.75
CA GLU A 118 6.00 -10.44 -1.84
C GLU A 118 5.06 -10.78 -3.00
N GLY A 119 3.80 -10.35 -2.93
CA GLY A 119 2.78 -10.72 -3.92
C GLY A 119 2.95 -10.08 -5.30
N VAL A 120 3.94 -9.20 -5.50
CA VAL A 120 4.36 -8.68 -6.81
C VAL A 120 5.88 -8.74 -6.89
N ARG A 121 6.41 -9.31 -7.97
CA ARG A 121 7.86 -9.43 -8.20
C ARG A 121 8.22 -9.24 -9.66
N GLU A 122 9.47 -8.85 -9.91
CA GLU A 122 10.07 -8.91 -11.24
C GLU A 122 10.40 -10.36 -11.61
N ARG A 123 10.04 -10.75 -12.82
CA ARG A 123 10.37 -12.07 -13.37
C ARG A 123 11.82 -12.04 -13.84
N ARG A 124 12.67 -12.85 -13.22
CA ARG A 124 14.08 -13.04 -13.62
C ARG A 124 14.21 -14.04 -14.75
#